data_AF-A0A7L3CRA1-F1
#
_entry.id   AF-A0A7L3CRA1-F1
#
_cell.length_a   1.000
_cell.length_b   1.000
_cell.length_c   1.000
_cell.angle_alpha   90.00
_cell.angle_beta   90.00
_cell.angle_gamma   90.00
#
_symmetry.space_group_name_H-M   'P 1'
#
loop_
_entity.id
_entity.type
_entity.pdbx_description
1 polymer ?
#
loop_
_entity_poly.entity_id
_entity_poly.type
_entity_poly.pdbx_seq_one_letter_code
_entity_poly.pdbx_strand_id
1 'polypeptide(L)'
;AEPPPRRARRGRLPQLWRAKMAAGGGRYFCTAGRGLEPFLAREVRARLGATEVDFISGKVFFSTEAEPGELRKLKSGERLFLLLQKLAPLEVCRNKGKILHEIKSLITKEPKYWLDVISIWRNFHGHKGEKDDVSQENRLPVKRKSEGEINVVTKRQKMKQETETVSEECQGKAGERRVVPERKNDGDCWSESKVSSGDPSKRCGEKPLASEKLSFRVSCRCSGAIAKILPSQEVGRAVGVALMKQCGWRANLRDPDLEIFVHLNDIHTVMGIPLFRLPLANREYIKTAGLRSTIAWAMASLAEISAGVSVLDPMCGLGTILLEAAKEWPEACYWGADISDSQLEGAEVNIRTAGLMDKIELLKASVKALPLPSESFDAVISDIPFGKKFKITKDIQLLPDILQEMERVLRVGGTIVLLLSRDLHKRMDGVTTCAENDSPRAISDEASETATAKAPNVDGNSSSLVSGVEGSCLSSQQMHFGSLVPDGVYGVSLGKTDAFIYKYRKISPAGNR
;
A
#
# COMPACT_ATOMS: atom_id res chain seq x y z
N ALA A 1 -35.31 34.37 5.45
CA ALA A 1 -34.61 34.41 4.15
C ALA A 1 -33.16 34.78 4.41
N GLU A 2 -32.30 33.77 4.53
CA GLU A 2 -30.86 33.97 4.68
C GLU A 2 -30.23 34.38 3.33
N PRO A 3 -29.20 35.24 3.32
CA PRO A 3 -28.55 35.65 2.09
C PRO A 3 -27.67 34.50 1.54
N PRO A 4 -27.50 34.39 0.21
CA PRO A 4 -26.74 33.30 -0.39
C PRO A 4 -25.23 33.41 -0.08
N PRO A 5 -24.50 32.28 -0.02
CA PRO A 5 -23.08 32.27 0.30
C PRO A 5 -22.28 32.93 -0.83
N ARG A 6 -21.44 33.90 -0.45
CA ARG A 6 -20.52 34.61 -1.35
C ARG A 6 -19.57 33.62 -2.03
N ARG A 7 -19.56 33.61 -3.36
CA ARG A 7 -18.56 32.92 -4.21
C ARG A 7 -17.14 33.22 -3.70
N ALA A 8 -16.43 32.17 -3.24
CA ALA A 8 -15.02 32.25 -2.92
C ALA A 8 -14.23 32.72 -4.15
N ARG A 9 -13.50 33.84 -4.02
CA ARG A 9 -12.63 34.38 -5.08
C ARG A 9 -11.55 33.34 -5.44
N ARG A 10 -11.68 32.70 -6.61
CA ARG A 10 -10.58 32.01 -7.31
C ARG A 10 -9.46 33.03 -7.53
N GLY A 11 -8.27 32.82 -6.93
CA GLY A 11 -7.07 33.57 -7.36
C GLY A 11 -5.97 33.86 -6.34
N ARG A 12 -6.13 33.62 -5.03
CA ARG A 12 -5.13 34.05 -4.02
C ARG A 12 -4.25 32.97 -3.38
N LEU A 13 -4.41 31.71 -3.78
CA LEU A 13 -3.62 30.60 -3.24
C LEU A 13 -2.12 30.64 -3.62
N PRO A 14 -1.71 30.88 -4.89
CA PRO A 14 -0.30 30.77 -5.31
C PRO A 14 0.68 31.67 -4.55
N GLN A 15 0.25 32.87 -4.13
CA GLN A 15 1.10 33.85 -3.44
C GLN A 15 1.36 33.49 -1.97
N LEU A 16 0.38 32.88 -1.29
CA LEU A 16 0.53 32.44 0.10
C LEU A 16 1.54 31.28 0.23
N TRP A 17 1.61 30.41 -0.80
CA TRP A 17 2.53 29.27 -0.85
C TRP A 17 4.00 29.70 -0.96
N ARG A 18 4.28 30.78 -1.71
CA ARG A 18 5.65 31.31 -1.86
C ARG A 18 6.19 31.89 -0.56
N ALA A 19 5.35 32.59 0.20
CA ALA A 19 5.74 33.19 1.47
C ALA A 19 6.05 32.12 2.55
N LYS A 20 5.28 31.02 2.61
CA LYS A 20 5.56 29.91 3.54
C LYS A 20 6.76 29.05 3.14
N MET A 21 6.98 28.81 1.84
CA MET A 21 8.15 28.07 1.35
C MET A 21 9.46 28.85 1.54
N ALA A 22 9.42 30.18 1.46
CA ALA A 22 10.55 31.05 1.80
C ALA A 22 10.84 31.09 3.31
N ALA A 23 9.87 30.68 4.15
CA ALA A 23 9.98 30.64 5.61
C ALA A 23 10.38 29.24 6.15
N GLY A 24 10.85 28.31 5.30
CA GLY A 24 11.39 27.01 5.71
C GLY A 24 10.40 25.83 5.72
N GLY A 25 9.09 26.08 5.68
CA GLY A 25 8.07 25.02 5.68
C GLY A 25 7.71 24.52 4.28
N GLY A 26 8.10 23.29 3.95
CA GLY A 26 7.72 22.61 2.71
C GLY A 26 6.30 22.04 2.77
N ARG A 27 5.59 22.05 1.64
CA ARG A 27 4.30 21.34 1.52
C ARG A 27 4.46 20.06 0.73
N TYR A 28 3.89 18.98 1.26
CA TYR A 28 4.08 17.64 0.75
C TYR A 28 2.74 16.95 0.49
N PHE A 29 2.80 15.92 -0.33
CA PHE A 29 1.79 14.89 -0.29
C PHE A 29 2.44 13.52 -0.41
N CYS A 30 1.84 12.54 0.25
CA CYS A 30 2.27 11.17 0.20
C CYS A 30 1.11 10.29 -0.25
N THR A 31 1.37 9.38 -1.19
CA THR A 31 0.37 8.39 -1.61
C THR A 31 0.29 7.30 -0.56
N ALA A 32 -0.92 6.81 -0.27
CA ALA A 32 -1.16 5.73 0.66
C ALA A 32 -2.05 4.66 0.01
N GLY A 33 -1.99 3.43 0.52
CA GLY A 33 -2.98 2.41 0.19
C GLY A 33 -4.36 2.84 0.69
N ARG A 34 -5.44 2.39 0.03
CA ARG A 34 -6.80 2.68 0.52
C ARG A 34 -6.97 2.11 1.93
N GLY A 35 -7.47 2.92 2.85
CA GLY A 35 -7.60 2.60 4.27
C GLY A 35 -6.39 2.96 5.13
N LEU A 36 -5.22 3.23 4.51
CA LEU A 36 -4.00 3.63 5.24
C LEU A 36 -3.85 5.15 5.38
N GLU A 37 -4.73 5.94 4.76
CA GLU A 37 -4.68 7.40 4.84
C GLU A 37 -4.77 7.91 6.29
N PRO A 38 -5.65 7.37 7.17
CA PRO A 38 -5.69 7.79 8.57
C PRO A 38 -4.41 7.41 9.34
N PHE A 39 -3.80 6.26 9.04
CA PHE A 39 -2.54 5.83 9.65
C PHE A 39 -1.41 6.80 9.29
N LEU A 40 -1.30 7.15 8.02
CA LEU A 40 -0.32 8.10 7.54
C LEU A 40 -0.57 9.51 8.08
N ALA A 41 -1.83 9.93 8.16
CA ALA A 41 -2.18 11.22 8.76
C ALA A 41 -1.82 11.29 10.25
N ARG A 42 -1.93 10.18 11.01
CA ARG A 42 -1.45 10.12 12.39
C ARG A 42 0.08 10.12 12.45
N GLU A 43 0.72 9.32 11.60
CA GLU A 43 2.18 9.19 11.55
C GLU A 43 2.87 10.53 11.26
N VAL A 44 2.41 11.29 10.24
CA VAL A 44 3.04 12.57 9.91
C VAL A 44 2.84 13.62 11.01
N ARG A 45 1.72 13.59 11.72
CA ARG A 45 1.50 14.49 12.87
C ARG A 45 2.43 14.15 14.02
N ALA A 46 2.52 12.86 14.35
CA ALA A 46 3.31 12.39 15.48
C ALA A 46 4.82 12.53 15.24
N ARG A 47 5.30 12.17 14.04
CA ARG A 47 6.75 12.12 13.75
C ARG A 47 7.32 13.40 13.20
N LEU A 48 6.54 14.15 12.42
CA LEU A 48 7.04 15.30 11.66
C LEU A 48 6.46 16.63 12.17
N GLY A 49 5.72 16.63 13.28
CA GLY A 49 4.99 17.81 13.76
C GLY A 49 4.09 18.43 12.69
N ALA A 50 3.58 17.62 11.76
CA ALA A 50 2.98 18.15 10.54
C ALA A 50 1.68 18.93 10.81
N THR A 51 1.54 20.07 10.13
CA THR A 51 0.37 20.95 10.16
C THR A 51 -0.41 20.88 8.85
N GLU A 52 -1.62 21.44 8.82
CA GLU A 52 -2.49 21.46 7.63
C GLU A 52 -2.73 20.06 7.01
N VAL A 53 -2.82 19.04 7.88
CA VAL A 53 -2.95 17.64 7.47
C VAL A 53 -4.37 17.36 6.99
N ASP A 54 -4.50 17.11 5.70
CA ASP A 54 -5.75 16.77 5.00
C ASP A 54 -5.51 15.50 4.17
N PHE A 55 -6.51 14.64 4.06
CA PHE A 55 -6.39 13.45 3.24
C PHE A 55 -7.66 13.16 2.44
N ILE A 56 -7.42 12.52 1.30
CA ILE A 56 -8.43 12.04 0.37
C ILE A 56 -8.08 10.60 0.04
N SER A 57 -8.97 9.89 -0.66
CA SER A 57 -8.68 8.51 -1.06
C SER A 57 -7.32 8.38 -1.78
N GLY A 58 -6.42 7.64 -1.14
CA GLY A 58 -5.08 7.30 -1.57
C GLY A 58 -4.01 8.39 -1.43
N LYS A 59 -4.30 9.55 -0.81
CA LYS A 59 -3.29 10.62 -0.60
C LYS A 59 -3.49 11.40 0.69
N VAL A 60 -2.39 11.68 1.38
CA VAL A 60 -2.31 12.60 2.52
C VAL A 60 -1.49 13.81 2.13
N PHE A 61 -2.01 15.01 2.35
CA PHE A 61 -1.35 16.30 2.17
C PHE A 61 -1.00 16.89 3.52
N PHE A 62 0.17 17.49 3.65
CA PHE A 62 0.63 18.06 4.92
C PHE A 62 1.74 19.08 4.70
N SER A 63 1.96 19.93 5.70
CA SER A 63 3.04 20.92 5.75
C SER A 63 3.94 20.60 6.94
N THR A 64 5.26 20.61 6.76
CA THR A 64 6.23 20.35 7.83
C THR A 64 7.56 21.04 7.53
N GLU A 65 8.29 21.35 8.60
CA GLU A 65 9.68 21.86 8.59
C GLU A 65 10.70 20.73 8.78
N ALA A 66 10.25 19.47 8.88
CA ALA A 66 11.11 18.31 9.07
C ALA A 66 12.10 18.10 7.92
N GLU A 67 13.26 17.56 8.25
CA GLU A 67 14.34 17.34 7.29
C GLU A 67 14.04 16.16 6.35
N PRO A 68 14.69 16.09 5.17
CA PRO A 68 14.54 14.98 4.22
C PRO A 68 14.83 13.60 4.83
N GLY A 69 15.77 13.53 5.77
CA GLY A 69 16.10 12.30 6.49
C GLY A 69 14.93 11.78 7.33
N GLU A 70 14.19 12.67 7.98
CA GLU A 70 13.00 12.33 8.77
C GLU A 70 11.82 11.92 7.88
N LEU A 71 11.63 12.64 6.77
CA LEU A 71 10.62 12.32 5.76
C LEU A 71 10.80 10.91 5.17
N ARG A 72 12.06 10.43 5.06
CA ARG A 72 12.38 9.07 4.60
C ARG A 72 11.96 7.99 5.60
N LYS A 73 11.84 8.33 6.89
CA LYS A 73 11.50 7.37 7.97
C LYS A 73 10.01 7.01 7.98
N LEU A 74 9.16 7.67 7.20
CA LEU A 74 7.73 7.35 7.12
C LEU A 74 7.48 5.90 6.66
N LYS A 75 6.60 5.20 7.37
CA LYS A 75 6.37 3.77 7.25
C LYS A 75 5.02 3.41 6.64
N SER A 76 3.97 4.18 6.88
CA SER A 76 2.63 3.90 6.34
C SER A 76 2.40 4.44 4.92
N GLY A 77 3.27 5.35 4.46
CA GLY A 77 3.22 5.95 3.13
C GLY A 77 3.85 5.09 2.02
N GLU A 78 3.35 5.22 0.79
CA GLU A 78 3.90 4.55 -0.37
C GLU A 78 4.98 5.37 -1.08
N ARG A 79 4.66 6.61 -1.48
CA ARG A 79 5.57 7.48 -2.24
C ARG A 79 5.34 8.93 -1.85
N LEU A 80 6.42 9.63 -1.54
CA LEU A 80 6.40 10.99 -1.03
C LEU A 80 6.79 11.99 -2.13
N PHE A 81 6.09 13.12 -2.15
CA PHE A 81 6.24 14.17 -3.14
C PHE A 81 6.25 15.54 -2.49
N LEU A 82 7.09 16.44 -3.01
CA LEU A 82 6.93 17.87 -2.82
C LEU A 82 5.71 18.33 -3.63
N LEU A 83 4.77 19.01 -2.98
CA LEU A 83 3.55 19.49 -3.61
C LEU A 83 3.84 20.79 -4.37
N LEU A 84 3.68 20.75 -5.69
CA LEU A 84 3.75 21.94 -6.54
C LEU A 84 2.37 22.60 -6.66
N GLN A 85 1.36 21.80 -6.99
CA GLN A 85 0.02 22.34 -7.20
C GLN A 85 -1.06 21.33 -6.80
N LYS A 86 -2.10 21.81 -6.13
CA LYS A 86 -3.37 21.10 -5.87
C LYS A 86 -4.50 21.97 -6.37
N LEU A 87 -5.23 21.49 -7.38
CA LEU A 87 -6.36 22.18 -8.00
C LEU A 87 -7.62 21.32 -7.97
N ALA A 88 -8.76 21.97 -8.14
CA ALA A 88 -10.04 21.33 -8.43
C ALA A 88 -9.93 20.42 -9.67
N PRO A 89 -10.82 19.42 -9.82
CA PRO A 89 -10.81 18.54 -10.99
C PRO A 89 -11.08 19.35 -12.26
N LEU A 90 -10.47 18.93 -13.37
CA LEU A 90 -10.69 19.57 -14.66
C LEU A 90 -12.12 19.27 -15.15
N GLU A 91 -12.76 20.25 -15.77
CA GLU A 91 -14.06 20.03 -16.39
C GLU A 91 -13.91 19.05 -17.55
N VAL A 92 -14.47 17.85 -17.36
CA VAL A 92 -14.42 16.80 -18.36
C VAL A 92 -15.40 17.14 -19.47
N CYS A 93 -14.90 17.74 -20.55
CA CYS A 93 -15.66 17.98 -21.77
C CYS A 93 -15.33 16.93 -22.85
N ARG A 94 -16.23 16.72 -23.81
CA ARG A 94 -15.99 15.79 -24.95
C ARG A 94 -14.80 16.21 -25.82
N ASN A 95 -14.44 17.50 -25.81
CA ASN A 95 -13.34 18.04 -26.61
C ASN A 95 -11.98 17.88 -25.90
N LYS A 96 -11.21 16.87 -26.31
CA LYS A 96 -9.85 16.61 -25.81
C LYS A 96 -8.92 17.84 -25.89
N GLY A 97 -9.06 18.64 -26.95
CA GLY A 97 -8.23 19.82 -27.18
C GLY A 97 -8.41 20.89 -26.10
N LYS A 98 -9.63 21.08 -25.60
CA LYS A 98 -9.93 22.05 -24.52
C LYS A 98 -9.26 21.63 -23.21
N ILE A 99 -9.35 20.34 -22.86
CA ILE A 99 -8.71 19.78 -21.65
C ILE A 99 -7.19 19.92 -21.74
N LEU A 100 -6.60 19.56 -22.89
CA LEU A 100 -5.15 19.69 -23.10
C LEU A 100 -4.69 21.15 -23.08
N HIS A 101 -5.49 22.07 -23.60
CA HIS A 101 -5.21 23.50 -23.53
C HIS A 101 -5.22 24.00 -22.09
N GLU A 102 -6.20 23.58 -21.29
CA GLU A 102 -6.28 23.92 -19.87
C GLU A 102 -5.06 23.40 -19.10
N ILE A 103 -4.66 22.14 -19.31
CA ILE A 103 -3.44 21.55 -18.72
C ILE A 103 -2.19 22.35 -19.10
N LYS A 104 -2.04 22.72 -20.38
CA LYS A 104 -0.91 23.55 -20.83
C LYS A 104 -0.94 24.92 -20.16
N SER A 105 -2.11 25.54 -20.07
CA SER A 105 -2.29 26.84 -19.42
C SER A 105 -1.88 26.81 -17.95
N LEU A 106 -2.06 25.69 -17.23
CA LEU A 106 -1.59 25.56 -15.84
C LEU A 106 -0.07 25.68 -15.71
N ILE A 107 0.68 25.23 -16.71
CA ILE A 107 2.14 25.23 -16.72
C ILE A 107 2.67 26.60 -17.18
N THR A 108 2.04 27.17 -18.22
CA THR A 108 2.49 28.41 -18.87
C THR A 108 2.28 29.68 -18.04
N LYS A 109 1.43 29.66 -17.00
CA LYS A 109 0.99 30.88 -16.30
C LYS A 109 2.12 31.69 -15.66
N GLU A 110 3.18 31.06 -15.14
CA GLU A 110 4.27 31.80 -14.47
C GLU A 110 5.65 31.14 -14.68
N PRO A 111 6.53 31.65 -15.56
CA PRO A 111 7.87 31.11 -15.78
C PRO A 111 8.78 31.16 -14.54
N LYS A 112 8.67 32.21 -13.72
CA LYS A 112 9.45 32.36 -12.48
C LYS A 112 9.18 31.24 -11.47
N TYR A 113 7.96 30.71 -11.45
CA TYR A 113 7.57 29.61 -10.59
C TYR A 113 8.46 28.38 -10.80
N TRP A 114 8.79 28.06 -12.05
CA TRP A 114 9.61 26.88 -12.37
C TRP A 114 11.08 27.07 -11.96
N LEU A 115 11.58 28.30 -11.89
CA LEU A 115 12.90 28.61 -11.34
C LEU A 115 12.92 28.39 -9.83
N ASP A 116 11.88 28.84 -9.12
CA ASP A 116 11.73 28.59 -7.68
C ASP A 116 11.69 27.08 -7.41
N VAL A 117 10.93 26.32 -8.22
CA VAL A 117 10.84 24.86 -8.14
C VAL A 117 12.20 24.17 -8.34
N ILE A 118 13.00 24.61 -9.31
CA ILE A 118 14.37 24.09 -9.49
C ILE A 118 15.23 24.41 -8.27
N SER A 119 15.16 25.64 -7.75
CA SER A 119 15.94 26.04 -6.57
C SER A 119 15.62 25.16 -5.37
N ILE A 120 14.32 24.90 -5.14
CA ILE A 120 13.87 24.01 -4.07
C ILE A 120 14.41 22.60 -4.30
N TRP A 121 14.20 22.03 -5.49
CA TRP A 121 14.70 20.70 -5.83
C TRP A 121 16.22 20.58 -5.64
N ARG A 122 16.97 21.61 -6.04
CA ARG A 122 18.44 21.67 -5.88
C ARG A 122 18.84 21.74 -4.43
N ASN A 123 18.16 22.50 -3.57
CA ASN A 123 18.48 22.51 -2.14
C ASN A 123 18.27 21.12 -1.50
N PHE A 124 17.24 20.38 -1.94
CA PHE A 124 17.01 19.02 -1.46
C PHE A 124 18.01 17.98 -1.97
N HIS A 125 18.59 18.16 -3.16
CA HIS A 125 19.46 17.16 -3.81
C HIS A 125 20.94 17.59 -3.93
N GLY A 126 21.24 18.85 -3.65
CA GLY A 126 22.53 19.52 -3.86
C GLY A 126 23.52 19.36 -2.71
N HIS A 127 23.12 18.80 -1.58
CA HIS A 127 24.03 18.37 -0.50
C HIS A 127 24.78 17.05 -0.81
N LYS A 128 24.85 16.63 -2.08
CA LYS A 128 25.68 15.53 -2.57
C LYS A 128 27.16 15.95 -2.76
N GLY A 129 27.68 16.73 -1.82
CA GLY A 129 29.02 17.33 -1.85
C GLY A 129 30.02 16.75 -0.87
N GLU A 130 29.57 16.02 0.15
CA GLU A 130 30.47 15.26 1.03
C GLU A 130 30.34 13.77 0.72
N LYS A 131 31.50 13.12 0.58
CA LYS A 131 31.61 11.69 0.37
C LYS A 131 31.08 10.96 1.60
N ASP A 132 29.78 10.75 1.64
CA ASP A 132 29.24 9.64 2.41
C ASP A 132 29.72 8.35 1.74
N ASP A 133 30.29 7.48 2.56
CA ASP A 133 30.82 6.19 2.20
C ASP A 133 29.65 5.29 1.75
N VAL A 134 29.22 5.47 0.50
CA VAL A 134 28.12 4.72 -0.10
C VAL A 134 28.64 3.31 -0.37
N SER A 135 28.30 2.40 0.54
CA SER A 135 28.16 0.98 0.24
C SER A 135 27.45 0.84 -1.10
N GLN A 136 28.13 0.25 -2.07
CA GLN A 136 27.73 0.15 -3.47
C GLN A 136 26.21 0.04 -3.64
N GLU A 137 25.58 1.13 -4.13
CA GLU A 137 24.24 1.08 -4.69
C GLU A 137 24.26 0.09 -5.86
N ASN A 138 23.86 -1.15 -5.56
CA ASN A 138 23.85 -2.24 -6.51
C ASN A 138 23.04 -1.85 -7.74
N ARG A 139 23.68 -2.05 -8.90
CA ARG A 139 23.11 -1.89 -10.23
C ARG A 139 21.77 -2.64 -10.32
N LEU A 140 20.77 -1.93 -10.83
CA LEU A 140 19.43 -2.36 -11.28
C LEU A 140 19.16 -3.87 -11.29
N PRO A 141 18.12 -4.36 -10.60
CA PRO A 141 17.33 -5.47 -11.11
C PRO A 141 16.41 -4.93 -12.22
N VAL A 142 16.43 -5.62 -13.35
CA VAL A 142 15.59 -5.39 -14.53
C VAL A 142 14.11 -5.21 -14.15
N LYS A 143 13.48 -4.20 -14.75
CA LYS A 143 12.04 -3.89 -14.80
C LYS A 143 11.11 -5.02 -14.31
N ARG A 144 10.33 -4.72 -13.26
CA ARG A 144 9.05 -5.39 -12.99
C ARG A 144 8.20 -5.40 -14.27
N LYS A 145 7.84 -6.59 -14.73
CA LYS A 145 6.72 -6.77 -15.66
C LYS A 145 5.40 -6.75 -14.87
N SER A 146 4.34 -6.29 -15.53
CA SER A 146 2.99 -6.18 -14.99
C SER A 146 2.49 -7.49 -14.36
N GLU A 147 1.68 -7.37 -13.31
CA GLU A 147 1.04 -8.43 -12.48
C GLU A 147 0.21 -9.51 -13.24
N GLY A 148 0.23 -9.53 -14.57
CA GLY A 148 -0.37 -10.58 -15.40
C GLY A 148 0.59 -11.74 -15.76
N GLU A 149 1.91 -11.57 -15.66
CA GLU A 149 2.88 -12.59 -16.12
C GLU A 149 3.36 -13.57 -15.02
N ILE A 150 3.08 -13.30 -13.75
CA ILE A 150 3.50 -14.15 -12.61
C ILE A 150 2.86 -15.56 -12.71
N ASN A 151 1.69 -15.65 -13.34
CA ASN A 151 0.96 -16.91 -13.52
C ASN A 151 1.49 -17.80 -14.68
N VAL A 152 2.34 -17.28 -15.56
CA VAL A 152 2.88 -18.06 -16.69
C VAL A 152 4.21 -18.72 -16.33
N VAL A 153 5.04 -18.05 -15.53
CA VAL A 153 6.35 -18.60 -15.09
C VAL A 153 6.17 -19.78 -14.13
N THR A 154 5.19 -19.72 -13.23
CA THR A 154 4.84 -20.83 -12.32
C THR A 154 4.24 -22.03 -13.06
N LYS A 155 3.58 -21.84 -14.20
CA LYS A 155 3.13 -22.96 -15.06
C LYS A 155 4.27 -23.60 -15.86
N ARG A 156 5.25 -22.82 -16.32
CA ARG A 156 6.39 -23.35 -17.09
C ARG A 156 7.41 -24.11 -16.22
N GLN A 157 7.55 -23.75 -14.95
CA GLN A 157 8.41 -24.50 -14.02
C GLN A 157 7.75 -25.82 -13.56
N LYS A 158 6.41 -25.86 -13.44
CA LYS A 158 5.69 -27.10 -13.10
C LYS A 158 5.66 -28.11 -14.25
N MET A 159 5.69 -27.65 -15.51
CA MET A 159 5.73 -28.52 -16.69
C MET A 159 7.13 -29.07 -17.02
N LYS A 160 8.19 -28.62 -16.34
CA LYS A 160 9.55 -29.16 -16.47
C LYS A 160 9.92 -30.17 -15.38
N GLN A 161 9.12 -30.27 -14.31
CA GLN A 161 9.32 -31.21 -13.21
C GLN A 161 8.47 -32.48 -13.34
N GLU A 162 7.57 -32.55 -14.32
CA GLU A 162 6.75 -33.73 -14.66
C GLU A 162 7.25 -34.43 -15.95
N THR A 163 8.46 -34.14 -16.41
CA THR A 163 9.06 -34.81 -17.59
C THR A 163 10.51 -35.28 -17.34
N GLU A 164 10.82 -35.58 -16.08
CA GLU A 164 12.07 -36.25 -15.66
C GLU A 164 11.74 -37.45 -14.77
N THR A 165 10.86 -38.31 -15.26
CA THR A 165 10.76 -39.70 -14.82
C THR A 165 10.30 -40.51 -16.03
N VAL A 166 11.04 -41.57 -16.36
CA VAL A 166 10.92 -42.43 -17.57
C VAL A 166 11.68 -41.84 -18.76
N SER A 167 12.94 -42.20 -19.07
CA SER A 167 13.32 -43.51 -19.60
C SER A 167 14.86 -43.58 -19.78
N GLU A 168 15.47 -44.69 -19.33
CA GLU A 168 16.80 -45.16 -19.70
C GLU A 168 16.68 -46.31 -20.73
N GLU A 169 17.76 -46.56 -21.49
CA GLU A 169 17.98 -47.50 -22.61
C GLU A 169 17.49 -47.03 -24.00
N CYS A 170 18.26 -47.05 -25.11
CA CYS A 170 19.48 -47.78 -25.48
C CYS A 170 20.25 -47.07 -26.64
N GLN A 171 21.43 -47.59 -26.97
CA GLN A 171 22.56 -47.04 -27.75
C GLN A 171 22.36 -46.85 -29.28
N GLY A 172 23.21 -46.02 -29.92
CA GLY A 172 23.57 -46.12 -31.34
C GLY A 172 24.30 -44.91 -31.98
N LYS A 173 25.57 -45.11 -32.37
CA LYS A 173 26.59 -44.25 -33.07
C LYS A 173 26.05 -43.43 -34.29
N ALA A 174 26.66 -42.39 -34.89
CA ALA A 174 28.08 -42.04 -35.15
C ALA A 174 28.21 -40.57 -35.68
N GLY A 175 29.45 -40.01 -35.66
CA GLY A 175 30.09 -38.97 -36.53
C GLY A 175 29.32 -37.71 -36.97
N GLU A 176 29.86 -36.49 -37.05
CA GLU A 176 31.19 -36.04 -37.49
C GLU A 176 31.40 -34.54 -37.15
N ARG A 177 32.63 -34.08 -37.44
CA ARG A 177 33.34 -32.91 -36.92
C ARG A 177 33.34 -31.72 -37.91
N ARG A 178 33.74 -30.54 -37.41
CA ARG A 178 34.33 -29.35 -38.10
C ARG A 178 33.35 -28.36 -38.77
N VAL A 179 33.60 -27.05 -38.96
CA VAL A 179 34.64 -26.06 -38.62
C VAL A 179 34.07 -24.65 -38.93
N VAL A 180 34.59 -23.61 -38.26
CA VAL A 180 34.36 -22.16 -38.50
C VAL A 180 35.02 -21.69 -39.81
N PRO A 181 34.53 -20.60 -40.45
CA PRO A 181 35.50 -19.52 -40.75
C PRO A 181 34.97 -18.08 -40.60
N GLU A 182 35.90 -17.21 -40.22
CA GLU A 182 35.91 -15.74 -40.36
C GLU A 182 36.23 -15.27 -41.80
N ARG A 183 36.02 -13.95 -42.03
CA ARG A 183 36.66 -12.97 -42.97
C ARG A 183 35.58 -12.18 -43.75
N LYS A 184 35.69 -10.89 -44.08
CA LYS A 184 36.80 -9.92 -44.18
C LYS A 184 36.27 -8.47 -44.34
N ASN A 185 37.15 -7.49 -44.08
CA ASN A 185 37.10 -6.06 -44.40
C ASN A 185 37.05 -5.75 -45.92
N ASP A 186 36.53 -4.56 -46.25
CA ASP A 186 36.99 -3.53 -47.23
C ASP A 186 36.08 -2.29 -46.99
N GLY A 187 36.46 -1.01 -46.91
CA GLY A 187 37.62 -0.27 -47.38
C GLY A 187 37.19 0.73 -48.47
N ASP A 188 36.81 1.98 -48.12
CA ASP A 188 37.21 3.20 -48.86
C ASP A 188 36.62 4.53 -48.31
N CYS A 189 37.45 5.56 -48.40
CA CYS A 189 37.30 6.94 -47.91
C CYS A 189 37.65 7.89 -49.06
N TRP A 190 36.85 8.94 -49.34
CA TRP A 190 37.32 10.16 -50.02
C TRP A 190 36.55 11.43 -49.58
N SER A 191 37.32 12.28 -48.89
CA SER A 191 37.48 13.74 -48.80
C SER A 191 36.51 14.79 -49.42
N GLU A 192 36.23 15.78 -48.55
CA GLU A 192 36.25 17.26 -48.71
C GLU A 192 35.40 18.02 -49.76
N SER A 193 34.69 19.06 -49.27
CA SER A 193 34.77 20.46 -49.77
C SER A 193 34.01 21.45 -48.85
N LYS A 194 34.71 22.47 -48.34
CA LYS A 194 34.19 23.69 -47.72
C LYS A 194 33.96 24.77 -48.79
N VAL A 195 32.89 25.55 -48.69
CA VAL A 195 32.83 26.94 -49.21
C VAL A 195 31.96 27.82 -48.28
N SER A 196 32.57 28.89 -47.77
CA SER A 196 31.99 30.08 -47.10
C SER A 196 31.25 30.97 -48.12
N SER A 197 30.31 31.88 -47.84
CA SER A 197 30.27 33.00 -46.88
C SER A 197 28.99 33.81 -47.17
N GLY A 198 28.43 34.52 -46.17
CA GLY A 198 27.56 35.67 -46.40
C GLY A 198 26.50 35.92 -45.32
N ASP A 199 26.77 36.87 -44.42
CA ASP A 199 25.79 37.57 -43.57
C ASP A 199 25.70 39.03 -44.11
N PRO A 200 24.56 39.76 -44.07
CA PRO A 200 24.15 40.44 -42.83
C PRO A 200 22.62 40.60 -42.64
N SER A 201 22.12 40.53 -41.40
CA SER A 201 21.51 41.70 -40.70
C SER A 201 20.64 41.38 -39.46
N LYS A 202 21.04 42.02 -38.35
CA LYS A 202 20.26 42.63 -37.23
C LYS A 202 18.87 42.05 -36.86
N ARG A 203 18.77 41.55 -35.62
CA ARG A 203 18.19 42.33 -34.50
C ARG A 203 18.52 41.71 -33.13
N CYS A 204 18.86 42.62 -32.21
CA CYS A 204 19.09 42.39 -30.79
C CYS A 204 17.89 41.70 -30.13
N GLY A 205 18.12 40.49 -29.62
CA GLY A 205 17.24 39.83 -28.67
C GLY A 205 18.11 39.37 -27.51
N GLU A 206 17.76 39.79 -26.29
CA GLU A 206 18.41 39.41 -25.05
C GLU A 206 18.68 37.89 -25.05
N LYS A 207 19.95 37.51 -24.84
CA LYS A 207 20.31 36.10 -24.63
C LYS A 207 19.52 35.63 -23.40
N PRO A 208 18.74 34.54 -23.47
CA PRO A 208 18.21 33.93 -22.26
C PRO A 208 19.40 33.60 -21.38
N LEU A 209 19.35 34.00 -20.10
CA LEU A 209 20.30 33.54 -19.08
C LEU A 209 20.58 32.07 -19.33
N ALA A 210 21.86 31.68 -19.33
CA ALA A 210 22.30 30.31 -19.57
C ALA A 210 21.56 29.34 -18.64
N SER A 211 20.43 28.83 -19.12
CA SER A 211 19.65 27.79 -18.48
C SER A 211 20.49 26.53 -18.62
N GLU A 212 21.06 26.08 -17.51
CA GLU A 212 21.70 24.78 -17.42
C GLU A 212 20.76 23.73 -18.03
N LYS A 213 21.31 22.87 -18.90
CA LYS A 213 20.53 21.87 -19.65
C LYS A 213 20.09 20.73 -18.72
N LEU A 214 19.13 21.00 -17.83
CA LEU A 214 18.52 20.02 -16.96
C LEU A 214 17.70 19.02 -17.78
N SER A 215 17.84 17.73 -17.48
CA SER A 215 17.06 16.67 -18.07
C SER A 215 15.87 16.28 -17.19
N PHE A 216 14.72 15.99 -17.80
CA PHE A 216 13.50 15.70 -17.04
C PHE A 216 12.63 14.62 -17.67
N ARG A 217 11.75 14.04 -16.85
CA ARG A 217 10.60 13.25 -17.32
C ARG A 217 9.31 13.71 -16.69
N VAL A 218 8.20 13.41 -17.37
CA VAL A 218 6.85 13.59 -16.82
C VAL A 218 6.21 12.23 -16.60
N SER A 219 5.82 11.96 -15.36
CA SER A 219 5.05 10.78 -14.99
C SER A 219 3.61 11.18 -14.75
N CYS A 220 2.71 10.72 -15.60
CA CYS A 220 1.29 11.06 -15.49
C CYS A 220 0.44 9.86 -15.08
N ARG A 221 -0.51 10.09 -14.18
CA ARG A 221 -1.60 9.16 -13.84
C ARG A 221 -2.94 9.82 -14.13
N CYS A 222 -3.80 9.11 -14.83
CA CYS A 222 -5.20 9.49 -15.02
C CYS A 222 -6.07 8.41 -14.36
N SER A 223 -7.13 8.81 -13.68
CA SER A 223 -8.14 7.90 -13.14
C SER A 223 -9.53 8.52 -13.22
N GLY A 224 -10.58 7.70 -13.29
CA GLY A 224 -11.94 8.21 -13.34
C GLY A 224 -12.41 8.56 -14.76
N ALA A 225 -13.31 9.52 -14.89
CA ALA A 225 -13.88 9.96 -16.16
C ALA A 225 -12.81 10.47 -17.13
N ILE A 226 -11.80 11.20 -16.65
CA ILE A 226 -10.74 11.74 -17.50
C ILE A 226 -9.87 10.65 -18.14
N ALA A 227 -9.66 9.52 -17.45
CA ALA A 227 -8.88 8.40 -17.98
C ALA A 227 -9.56 7.71 -19.18
N LYS A 228 -10.89 7.80 -19.30
CA LYS A 228 -11.65 7.25 -20.44
C LYS A 228 -11.50 8.09 -21.70
N ILE A 229 -11.18 9.37 -21.56
CA ILE A 229 -11.12 10.34 -22.66
C ILE A 229 -9.68 10.63 -23.05
N LEU A 230 -8.80 10.76 -22.06
CA LEU A 230 -7.44 11.23 -22.23
C LEU A 230 -6.43 10.25 -21.59
N PRO A 231 -5.72 9.46 -22.41
CA PRO A 231 -4.65 8.59 -21.93
C PRO A 231 -3.56 9.37 -21.18
N SER A 232 -3.01 8.77 -20.13
CA SER A 232 -1.95 9.39 -19.32
C SER A 232 -0.71 9.76 -20.14
N GLN A 233 -0.39 8.99 -21.18
CA GLN A 233 0.71 9.27 -22.11
C GLN A 233 0.49 10.57 -22.88
N GLU A 234 -0.75 10.85 -23.31
CA GLU A 234 -1.08 12.09 -24.01
C GLU A 234 -0.93 13.31 -23.11
N VAL A 235 -1.37 13.19 -21.85
CA VAL A 235 -1.18 14.23 -20.83
C VAL A 235 0.31 14.45 -20.58
N GLY A 236 1.06 13.38 -20.32
CA GLY A 236 2.50 13.46 -20.09
C GLY A 236 3.24 14.13 -21.23
N ARG A 237 2.89 13.80 -22.49
CA ARG A 237 3.44 14.45 -23.68
C ARG A 237 3.07 15.94 -23.74
N ALA A 238 1.82 16.30 -23.47
CA ALA A 238 1.39 17.70 -23.50
C ALA A 238 2.08 18.57 -22.45
N VAL A 239 2.21 18.04 -21.22
CA VAL A 239 2.95 18.67 -20.12
C VAL A 239 4.43 18.79 -20.48
N GLY A 240 5.04 17.72 -21.01
CA GLY A 240 6.44 17.72 -21.42
C GLY A 240 6.74 18.74 -22.51
N VAL A 241 5.88 18.85 -23.53
CA VAL A 241 6.04 19.87 -24.59
C VAL A 241 5.91 21.29 -24.02
N ALA A 242 5.01 21.53 -23.07
CA ALA A 242 4.88 22.83 -22.43
C ALA A 242 6.15 23.20 -21.64
N LEU A 243 6.69 22.27 -20.84
CA LEU A 243 7.91 22.48 -20.06
C LEU A 243 9.14 22.70 -20.94
N MET A 244 9.30 21.92 -22.03
CA MET A 244 10.39 22.13 -22.99
C MET A 244 10.36 23.53 -23.59
N LYS A 245 9.17 24.02 -23.98
CA LYS A 245 9.00 25.36 -24.57
C LYS A 245 9.25 26.48 -23.57
N GLN A 246 8.81 26.31 -22.32
CA GLN A 246 8.86 27.37 -21.32
C GLN A 246 10.19 27.44 -20.57
N CYS A 247 10.80 26.29 -20.28
CA CYS A 247 11.99 26.20 -19.43
C CYS A 247 13.26 25.82 -20.22
N GLY A 248 13.13 25.37 -21.47
CA GLY A 248 14.27 24.94 -22.30
C GLY A 248 14.90 23.61 -21.87
N TRP A 249 14.24 22.85 -20.99
CA TRP A 249 14.75 21.57 -20.48
C TRP A 249 14.72 20.46 -21.53
N ARG A 250 15.57 19.43 -21.35
CA ARG A 250 15.65 18.28 -22.25
C ARG A 250 14.88 17.08 -21.69
N ALA A 251 14.04 16.45 -22.51
CA ALA A 251 13.34 15.24 -22.06
C ALA A 251 14.30 14.03 -22.02
N ASN A 252 14.41 13.36 -20.87
CA ASN A 252 15.09 12.08 -20.69
C ASN A 252 14.18 11.11 -19.95
N LEU A 253 13.64 10.11 -20.65
CA LEU A 253 12.67 9.17 -20.08
C LEU A 253 13.31 8.02 -19.28
N ARG A 254 14.62 7.80 -19.45
CA ARG A 254 15.33 6.66 -18.84
C ARG A 254 16.02 7.06 -17.54
N ASP A 255 16.78 8.15 -17.58
CA ASP A 255 17.60 8.62 -16.45
C ASP A 255 17.50 10.15 -16.31
N PRO A 256 16.33 10.67 -15.89
CA PRO A 256 16.12 12.10 -15.73
C PRO A 256 16.83 12.63 -14.48
N ASP A 257 17.27 13.89 -14.53
CA ASP A 257 17.65 14.63 -13.31
C ASP A 257 16.40 14.92 -12.47
N LEU A 258 15.31 15.33 -13.12
CA LEU A 258 14.05 15.71 -12.48
C LEU A 258 12.84 14.91 -12.97
N GLU A 259 12.02 14.41 -12.04
CA GLU A 259 10.71 13.84 -12.35
C GLU A 259 9.59 14.79 -11.93
N ILE A 260 8.72 15.15 -12.88
CA ILE A 260 7.46 15.85 -12.60
C ILE A 260 6.33 14.83 -12.61
N PHE A 261 5.67 14.66 -11.48
CA PHE A 261 4.50 13.81 -11.34
C PHE A 261 3.21 14.61 -11.49
N VAL A 262 2.27 14.10 -12.28
CA VAL A 262 0.93 14.68 -12.48
C VAL A 262 -0.12 13.60 -12.26
N HIS A 263 -1.09 13.86 -11.39
CA HIS A 263 -2.28 13.00 -11.23
C HIS A 263 -3.55 13.81 -11.48
N LEU A 264 -4.25 13.43 -12.54
CA LEU A 264 -5.59 13.92 -12.87
C LEU A 264 -6.63 12.88 -12.45
N ASN A 265 -7.61 13.28 -11.65
CA ASN A 265 -8.77 12.46 -11.35
C ASN A 265 -10.04 13.31 -11.20
N ASP A 266 -11.15 12.65 -10.91
CA ASP A 266 -12.47 13.28 -10.80
C ASP A 266 -12.61 14.18 -9.55
N ILE A 267 -11.64 14.15 -8.64
CA ILE A 267 -11.67 14.87 -7.35
C ILE A 267 -10.69 16.05 -7.35
N HIS A 268 -9.57 15.94 -8.04
CA HIS A 268 -8.50 16.93 -8.03
C HIS A 268 -7.53 16.77 -9.21
N THR A 269 -6.75 17.83 -9.44
CA THR A 269 -5.51 17.80 -10.22
C THR A 269 -4.34 18.09 -9.27
N VAL A 270 -3.39 17.16 -9.19
CA VAL A 270 -2.20 17.31 -8.34
C VAL A 270 -0.94 17.21 -9.18
N MET A 271 0.00 18.10 -8.91
CA MET A 271 1.34 18.10 -9.49
C MET A 271 2.38 18.15 -8.38
N GLY A 272 3.45 17.38 -8.53
CA GLY A 272 4.52 17.31 -7.54
C GLY A 272 5.83 16.77 -8.08
N ILE A 273 6.86 16.82 -7.24
CA ILE A 273 8.18 16.22 -7.51
C ILE A 273 8.36 15.07 -6.52
N PRO A 274 8.58 13.82 -6.97
CA PRO A 274 8.94 12.74 -6.06
C PRO A 274 10.23 13.11 -5.31
N LEU A 275 10.21 13.05 -3.97
CA LEU A 275 11.41 13.36 -3.18
C LEU A 275 12.47 12.26 -3.26
N PHE A 276 12.04 11.02 -3.47
CA PHE A 276 12.93 9.86 -3.51
C PHE A 276 12.74 9.08 -4.81
N ARG A 277 13.85 8.50 -5.30
CA ARG A 277 13.86 7.65 -6.50
C ARG A 277 12.96 6.43 -6.32
N LEU A 278 13.11 5.74 -5.19
CA LEU A 278 12.33 4.57 -4.81
C LEU A 278 11.16 4.95 -3.89
N PRO A 279 10.01 4.24 -3.96
CA PRO A 279 8.92 4.42 -3.01
C PRO A 279 9.36 4.14 -1.57
N LEU A 280 8.77 4.81 -0.58
CA LEU A 280 8.99 4.56 0.86
C LEU A 280 8.62 3.14 1.27
N ALA A 281 7.58 2.57 0.64
CA ALA A 281 7.15 1.20 0.87
C ALA A 281 8.18 0.15 0.40
N ASN A 282 9.22 0.54 -0.35
CA ASN A 282 10.30 -0.36 -0.73
C ASN A 282 11.36 -0.38 0.39
N ARG A 283 11.31 -1.42 1.23
CA ARG A 283 12.24 -1.59 2.35
C ARG A 283 13.50 -2.30 1.87
N GLU A 284 14.65 -1.64 2.00
CA GLU A 284 15.95 -2.22 1.63
C GLU A 284 16.29 -3.47 2.46
N TYR A 285 15.76 -3.55 3.68
CA TYR A 285 15.94 -4.69 4.60
C TYR A 285 14.99 -5.87 4.36
N ILE A 286 14.09 -5.81 3.37
CA ILE A 286 13.19 -6.93 3.02
C ILE A 286 13.59 -7.47 1.66
N LYS A 287 14.16 -8.68 1.64
CA LYS A 287 14.67 -9.33 0.43
C LYS A 287 13.57 -10.09 -0.31
N THR A 288 12.77 -10.84 0.44
CA THR A 288 11.65 -11.65 -0.08
C THR A 288 10.34 -11.05 0.40
N ALA A 289 9.51 -10.60 -0.53
CA ALA A 289 8.27 -9.91 -0.21
C ALA A 289 7.18 -10.86 0.29
N GLY A 290 6.72 -10.65 1.53
CA GLY A 290 5.48 -11.22 2.08
C GLY A 290 4.32 -10.22 2.03
N LEU A 291 3.64 -10.03 3.17
CA LEU A 291 2.66 -8.96 3.35
C LEU A 291 3.29 -7.60 3.01
N ARG A 292 2.49 -6.68 2.46
CA ARG A 292 2.94 -5.33 2.13
C ARG A 292 3.42 -4.61 3.40
N SER A 293 4.65 -4.09 3.40
CA SER A 293 5.29 -3.46 4.57
C SER A 293 4.47 -2.32 5.19
N THR A 294 3.75 -1.53 4.39
CA THR A 294 2.88 -0.46 4.90
C THR A 294 1.68 -0.99 5.70
N ILE A 295 1.16 -2.17 5.33
CA ILE A 295 0.07 -2.84 6.06
C ILE A 295 0.64 -3.52 7.31
N ALA A 296 1.77 -4.21 7.17
CA ALA A 296 2.47 -4.83 8.30
C ALA A 296 2.80 -3.81 9.40
N TRP A 297 3.34 -2.65 9.05
CA TRP A 297 3.58 -1.56 9.99
C TRP A 297 2.28 -1.01 10.60
N ALA A 298 1.22 -0.84 9.79
CA ALA A 298 -0.07 -0.37 10.29
C ALA A 298 -0.65 -1.34 11.34
N MET A 299 -0.54 -2.65 11.13
CA MET A 299 -0.93 -3.66 12.11
C MET A 299 -0.10 -3.55 13.40
N ALA A 300 1.23 -3.49 13.29
CA ALA A 300 2.11 -3.35 14.44
C ALA A 300 1.86 -2.06 15.24
N SER A 301 1.53 -0.95 14.55
CA SER A 301 1.18 0.32 15.20
C SER A 301 -0.10 0.29 16.05
N LEU A 302 -0.97 -0.71 15.85
CA LEU A 302 -2.17 -0.91 16.64
C LEU A 302 -1.95 -1.83 17.85
N ALA A 303 -0.81 -2.53 17.91
CA ALA A 303 -0.55 -3.58 18.88
C ALA A 303 -0.02 -3.08 20.22
N GLU A 304 0.09 -1.74 20.41
CA GLU A 304 0.49 -1.12 21.67
C GLU A 304 1.85 -1.60 22.21
N ILE A 305 2.79 -1.88 21.30
CA ILE A 305 4.13 -2.37 21.63
C ILE A 305 4.89 -1.29 22.42
N SER A 306 5.44 -1.69 23.56
CA SER A 306 6.29 -0.86 24.43
C SER A 306 7.61 -1.58 24.73
N ALA A 307 8.55 -0.90 25.40
CA ALA A 307 9.84 -1.50 25.70
C ALA A 307 9.69 -2.70 26.66
N GLY A 308 10.44 -3.77 26.40
CA GLY A 308 10.47 -4.98 27.23
C GLY A 308 9.31 -5.96 27.02
N VAL A 309 8.36 -5.67 26.12
CA VAL A 309 7.23 -6.58 25.86
C VAL A 309 7.60 -7.69 24.89
N SER A 310 6.87 -8.79 24.95
CA SER A 310 6.99 -9.92 24.02
C SER A 310 5.84 -9.94 23.02
N VAL A 311 6.18 -10.03 21.74
CA VAL A 311 5.23 -10.00 20.60
C VAL A 311 5.31 -11.31 19.82
N LEU A 312 4.16 -11.89 19.50
CA LEU A 312 4.05 -13.13 18.73
C LEU A 312 3.32 -12.91 17.39
N ASP A 313 3.86 -13.47 16.31
CA ASP A 313 3.11 -13.76 15.08
C ASP A 313 3.05 -15.28 14.88
N PRO A 314 1.93 -15.94 15.20
CA PRO A 314 1.84 -17.40 15.19
C PRO A 314 1.64 -18.00 13.79
N MET A 315 1.58 -17.15 12.76
CA MET A 315 1.51 -17.52 11.33
C MET A 315 2.38 -16.56 10.53
N CYS A 316 3.66 -16.46 10.89
CA CYS A 316 4.52 -15.35 10.48
C CYS A 316 4.86 -15.31 8.99
N GLY A 317 4.68 -16.41 8.26
CA GLY A 317 5.06 -16.49 6.85
C GLY A 317 6.52 -16.08 6.65
N LEU A 318 6.74 -15.06 5.80
CA LEU A 318 8.06 -14.48 5.52
C LEU A 318 8.53 -13.43 6.55
N GLY A 319 7.82 -13.27 7.67
CA GLY A 319 8.22 -12.45 8.81
C GLY A 319 7.99 -10.93 8.65
N THR A 320 7.29 -10.46 7.61
CA THR A 320 7.20 -9.01 7.34
C THR A 320 6.61 -8.19 8.49
N ILE A 321 5.63 -8.73 9.22
CA ILE A 321 5.02 -8.07 10.39
C ILE A 321 6.08 -7.87 11.48
N LEU A 322 6.80 -8.94 11.84
CA LEU A 322 7.85 -8.91 12.85
C LEU A 322 9.01 -7.98 12.45
N LEU A 323 9.40 -7.96 11.17
CA LEU A 323 10.45 -7.06 10.68
C LEU A 323 10.07 -5.58 10.82
N GLU A 324 8.85 -5.20 10.43
CA GLU A 324 8.39 -3.82 10.57
C GLU A 324 8.24 -3.44 12.04
N ALA A 325 7.75 -4.35 12.89
CA ALA A 325 7.62 -4.12 14.32
C ALA A 325 8.99 -3.97 15.00
N ALA A 326 9.94 -4.88 14.78
CA ALA A 326 11.27 -4.85 15.38
C ALA A 326 12.12 -3.65 14.92
N LYS A 327 11.92 -3.18 13.68
CA LYS A 327 12.55 -1.93 13.23
C LYS A 327 11.97 -0.68 13.87
N GLU A 328 10.75 -0.75 14.40
CA GLU A 328 10.05 0.37 15.00
C GLU A 328 10.21 0.40 16.53
N TRP A 329 10.14 -0.77 17.18
CA TRP A 329 10.26 -0.93 18.63
C TRP A 329 11.40 -1.91 18.97
N PRO A 330 12.68 -1.50 18.83
CA PRO A 330 13.83 -2.39 18.98
C PRO A 330 14.02 -2.96 20.40
N GLU A 331 13.37 -2.37 21.40
CA GLU A 331 13.44 -2.78 22.80
C GLU A 331 12.43 -3.88 23.17
N ALA A 332 11.65 -4.39 22.20
CA ALA A 332 10.77 -5.54 22.38
C ALA A 332 11.39 -6.84 21.86
N CYS A 333 10.85 -7.97 22.30
CA CYS A 333 11.24 -9.31 21.84
C CYS A 333 10.16 -9.90 20.93
N TYR A 334 10.57 -10.54 19.84
CA TYR A 334 9.66 -10.98 18.78
C TYR A 334 9.78 -12.47 18.52
N TRP A 335 8.63 -13.13 18.39
CA TRP A 335 8.55 -14.56 18.10
C TRP A 335 7.66 -14.77 16.87
N GLY A 336 8.14 -15.56 15.93
CA GLY A 336 7.38 -15.98 14.75
C GLY A 336 7.18 -17.48 14.74
N ALA A 337 5.96 -17.95 14.51
CA ALA A 337 5.69 -19.36 14.24
C ALA A 337 5.06 -19.56 12.87
N ASP A 338 5.44 -20.63 12.19
CA ASP A 338 4.79 -21.08 10.96
C ASP A 338 4.93 -22.61 10.83
N ILE A 339 3.99 -23.25 10.12
CA ILE A 339 4.03 -24.69 9.89
C ILE A 339 4.97 -25.07 8.73
N SER A 340 5.25 -24.12 7.83
CA SER A 340 6.01 -24.35 6.61
C SER A 340 7.50 -24.01 6.77
N ASP A 341 8.37 -25.00 6.58
CA ASP A 341 9.83 -24.79 6.54
C ASP A 341 10.21 -23.71 5.53
N SER A 342 9.63 -23.76 4.33
CA SER A 342 9.90 -22.78 3.27
C SER A 342 9.56 -21.33 3.66
N GLN A 343 8.57 -21.12 4.52
CA GLN A 343 8.20 -19.79 4.99
C GLN A 343 9.22 -19.30 6.01
N LEU A 344 9.58 -20.17 6.97
CA LEU A 344 10.57 -19.89 8.00
C LEU A 344 11.96 -19.64 7.41
N GLU A 345 12.41 -20.43 6.43
CA GLU A 345 13.67 -20.19 5.70
C GLU A 345 13.67 -18.81 5.03
N GLY A 346 12.54 -18.44 4.39
CA GLY A 346 12.37 -17.12 3.78
C GLY A 346 12.35 -15.98 4.81
N ALA A 347 11.72 -16.19 5.97
CA ALA A 347 11.73 -15.26 7.09
C ALA A 347 13.13 -15.09 7.65
N GLU A 348 13.87 -16.17 7.88
CA GLU A 348 15.25 -16.17 8.37
C GLU A 348 16.16 -15.35 7.44
N VAL A 349 16.04 -15.51 6.12
CA VAL A 349 16.78 -14.69 5.15
C VAL A 349 16.46 -13.20 5.30
N ASN A 350 15.19 -12.84 5.49
CA ASN A 350 14.80 -11.46 5.71
C ASN A 350 15.32 -10.91 7.05
N ILE A 351 15.20 -11.67 8.14
CA ILE A 351 15.69 -11.31 9.48
C ILE A 351 17.20 -11.09 9.46
N ARG A 352 17.94 -11.98 8.79
CA ARG A 352 19.39 -11.84 8.58
C ARG A 352 19.72 -10.55 7.84
N THR A 353 19.01 -10.30 6.73
CA THR A 353 19.21 -9.11 5.89
C THR A 353 18.91 -7.83 6.66
N ALA A 354 17.92 -7.87 7.56
CA ALA A 354 17.56 -6.74 8.40
C ALA A 354 18.49 -6.56 9.61
N GLY A 355 19.37 -7.52 9.92
CA GLY A 355 20.22 -7.50 11.11
C GLY A 355 19.41 -7.58 12.40
N LEU A 356 18.44 -8.51 12.46
CA LEU A 356 17.49 -8.66 13.59
C LEU A 356 17.51 -10.07 14.20
N MET A 357 18.60 -10.81 14.01
CA MET A 357 18.75 -12.20 14.49
C MET A 357 18.77 -12.32 16.01
N ASP A 358 19.12 -11.24 16.70
CA ASP A 358 19.12 -11.12 18.16
C ASP A 358 17.76 -10.68 18.74
N LYS A 359 16.79 -10.36 17.87
CA LYS A 359 15.48 -9.79 18.25
C LYS A 359 14.30 -10.67 17.88
N ILE A 360 14.42 -11.45 16.81
CA ILE A 360 13.33 -12.25 16.26
C ILE A 360 13.70 -13.74 16.31
N GLU A 361 12.96 -14.49 17.13
CA GLU A 361 13.06 -15.95 17.23
C GLU A 361 12.01 -16.61 16.32
N LEU A 362 12.40 -17.68 15.63
CA LEU A 362 11.52 -18.43 14.74
C LEU A 362 11.27 -19.86 15.26
N LEU A 363 10.02 -20.30 15.16
CA LEU A 363 9.56 -21.59 15.65
C LEU A 363 8.72 -22.32 14.59
N LYS A 364 9.08 -23.56 14.30
CA LYS A 364 8.21 -24.43 13.50
C LYS A 364 7.09 -24.99 14.36
N ALA A 365 5.89 -24.44 14.22
CA ALA A 365 4.72 -24.86 15.00
C ALA A 365 3.40 -24.60 14.25
N SER A 366 2.36 -25.32 14.66
CA SER A 366 1.00 -25.07 14.22
C SER A 366 0.33 -24.08 15.18
N VAL A 367 -0.32 -23.06 14.64
CA VAL A 367 -1.15 -22.11 15.42
C VAL A 367 -2.30 -22.79 16.18
N LYS A 368 -2.63 -24.05 15.89
CA LYS A 368 -3.65 -24.81 16.63
C LYS A 368 -3.15 -25.36 17.97
N ALA A 369 -1.85 -25.48 18.13
CA ALA A 369 -1.20 -26.07 19.30
C ALA A 369 0.25 -25.56 19.35
N LEU A 370 0.41 -24.31 19.81
CA LEU A 370 1.71 -23.68 19.97
C LEU A 370 2.41 -24.30 21.19
N PRO A 371 3.68 -24.73 21.07
CA PRO A 371 4.45 -25.26 22.19
C PRO A 371 5.01 -24.11 23.04
N LEU A 372 4.12 -23.19 23.42
CA LEU A 372 4.39 -21.97 24.18
C LEU A 372 3.49 -21.94 25.42
N PRO A 373 3.99 -21.53 26.60
CA PRO A 373 3.18 -21.41 27.81
C PRO A 373 2.02 -20.44 27.62
N SER A 374 0.95 -20.63 28.41
CA SER A 374 -0.13 -19.65 28.49
C SER A 374 0.38 -18.32 29.03
N GLU A 375 -0.25 -17.22 28.62
CA GLU A 375 0.06 -15.86 29.12
C GLU A 375 1.55 -15.46 29.01
N SER A 376 2.20 -15.88 27.92
CA SER A 376 3.61 -15.63 27.65
C SER A 376 3.87 -14.36 26.84
N PHE A 377 2.87 -13.85 26.11
CA PHE A 377 3.03 -12.69 25.22
C PHE A 377 2.11 -11.53 25.58
N ASP A 378 2.59 -10.31 25.37
CA ASP A 378 1.84 -9.07 25.61
C ASP A 378 1.04 -8.64 24.38
N ALA A 379 1.51 -9.01 23.19
CA ALA A 379 0.80 -8.76 21.94
C ALA A 379 0.90 -9.94 20.96
N VAL A 380 -0.17 -10.15 20.21
CA VAL A 380 -0.21 -11.11 19.10
C VAL A 380 -0.64 -10.37 17.84
N ILE A 381 0.12 -10.47 16.75
CA ILE A 381 -0.13 -9.77 15.50
C ILE A 381 -0.02 -10.77 14.37
N SER A 382 -1.06 -10.94 13.54
CA SER A 382 -1.00 -11.95 12.47
C SER A 382 -1.85 -11.64 11.26
N ASP A 383 -1.33 -11.99 10.08
CA ASP A 383 -2.08 -12.06 8.82
C ASP A 383 -2.59 -13.49 8.65
N ILE A 384 -3.81 -13.75 9.15
CA ILE A 384 -4.39 -15.10 9.09
C ILE A 384 -4.56 -15.46 7.60
N PRO A 385 -4.19 -16.66 7.14
CA PRO A 385 -4.31 -17.01 5.73
C PRO A 385 -5.77 -16.96 5.24
N PHE A 386 -6.02 -16.22 4.15
CA PHE A 386 -7.33 -16.20 3.48
C PHE A 386 -7.26 -16.61 2.02
N GLY A 387 -8.07 -17.59 1.64
CA GLY A 387 -8.64 -17.69 0.30
C GLY A 387 -7.74 -18.18 -0.84
N LYS A 388 -8.38 -18.89 -1.78
CA LYS A 388 -7.94 -19.52 -3.04
C LYS A 388 -6.78 -20.53 -2.97
N LYS A 389 -5.72 -20.33 -2.19
CA LYS A 389 -4.69 -21.38 -1.98
C LYS A 389 -5.10 -22.37 -0.89
N PHE A 390 -5.84 -21.90 0.11
CA PHE A 390 -6.48 -22.70 1.14
C PHE A 390 -8.00 -22.54 0.97
N LYS A 391 -8.71 -23.67 0.81
CA LYS A 391 -10.13 -23.68 0.46
C LYS A 391 -10.93 -23.19 1.68
N ILE A 392 -11.55 -22.03 1.52
CA ILE A 392 -12.37 -21.24 2.47
C ILE A 392 -13.39 -22.05 3.29
N THR A 393 -13.74 -23.27 2.88
CA THR A 393 -14.67 -24.13 3.63
C THR A 393 -14.06 -24.75 4.89
N LYS A 394 -12.75 -25.01 4.96
CA LYS A 394 -12.12 -25.59 6.17
C LYS A 394 -11.58 -24.54 7.13
N ASP A 395 -11.09 -23.41 6.61
CA ASP A 395 -10.37 -22.40 7.41
C ASP A 395 -11.30 -21.66 8.39
N ILE A 396 -12.59 -21.56 8.09
CA ILE A 396 -13.58 -20.91 8.97
C ILE A 396 -13.87 -21.75 10.22
N GLN A 397 -13.86 -23.07 10.09
CA GLN A 397 -14.04 -23.96 11.25
C GLN A 397 -12.84 -23.90 12.20
N LEU A 398 -11.67 -23.45 11.70
CA LEU A 398 -10.44 -23.38 12.48
C LEU A 398 -10.23 -22.03 13.15
N LEU A 399 -10.98 -21.00 12.76
CA LEU A 399 -10.84 -19.66 13.32
C LEU A 399 -11.08 -19.64 14.85
N PRO A 400 -12.07 -20.35 15.42
CA PRO A 400 -12.24 -20.44 16.88
C PRO A 400 -11.03 -21.06 17.56
N ASP A 401 -10.53 -22.19 17.07
CA ASP A 401 -9.37 -22.88 17.65
C ASP A 401 -8.12 -21.98 17.59
N ILE A 402 -7.92 -21.27 16.47
CA ILE A 402 -6.84 -20.31 16.29
C ILE A 402 -6.95 -19.17 17.31
N LEU A 403 -8.14 -18.60 17.46
CA LEU A 403 -8.37 -17.48 18.37
C LEU A 403 -8.26 -17.91 19.83
N GLN A 404 -8.72 -19.11 20.17
CA GLN A 404 -8.56 -19.68 21.50
C GLN A 404 -7.08 -19.90 21.83
N GLU A 405 -6.28 -20.39 20.89
CA GLU A 405 -4.85 -20.57 21.12
C GLU A 405 -4.11 -19.23 21.23
N MET A 406 -4.48 -18.24 20.42
CA MET A 406 -3.98 -16.86 20.56
C MET A 406 -4.37 -16.24 21.91
N GLU A 407 -5.62 -16.42 22.36
CA GLU A 407 -6.10 -15.97 23.67
C GLU A 407 -5.34 -16.66 24.81
N ARG A 408 -5.04 -17.96 24.68
CA ARG A 408 -4.31 -18.74 25.67
C ARG A 408 -2.91 -18.18 25.91
N VAL A 409 -2.16 -17.91 24.84
CA VAL A 409 -0.77 -17.41 24.94
C VAL A 409 -0.69 -15.93 25.29
N LEU A 410 -1.76 -15.16 25.07
CA LEU A 410 -1.81 -13.72 25.37
C LEU A 410 -2.03 -13.49 26.88
N ARG A 411 -1.29 -12.55 27.46
CA ARG A 411 -1.50 -12.05 28.84
C ARG A 411 -2.81 -11.29 28.97
N VAL A 412 -3.39 -11.30 30.17
CA VAL A 412 -4.51 -10.40 30.50
C VAL A 412 -4.07 -8.95 30.32
N GLY A 413 -4.89 -8.14 29.65
CA GLY A 413 -4.56 -6.77 29.23
C GLY A 413 -3.83 -6.70 27.88
N GLY A 414 -3.35 -7.83 27.34
CA GLY A 414 -2.66 -7.90 26.07
C GLY A 414 -3.57 -7.63 24.86
N THR A 415 -2.95 -7.36 23.72
CA THR A 415 -3.63 -6.97 22.48
C THR A 415 -3.43 -8.00 21.37
N ILE A 416 -4.52 -8.36 20.68
CA ILE A 416 -4.49 -9.13 19.43
C ILE A 416 -4.79 -8.20 18.26
N VAL A 417 -3.97 -8.23 17.20
CA VAL A 417 -4.19 -7.52 15.94
C VAL A 417 -4.20 -8.50 14.77
N LEU A 418 -5.33 -8.62 14.08
CA LEU A 418 -5.52 -9.59 13.01
C LEU A 418 -5.90 -8.90 11.71
N LEU A 419 -5.22 -9.22 10.63
CA LEU A 419 -5.71 -8.86 9.30
C LEU A 419 -6.68 -9.94 8.86
N LEU A 420 -7.91 -9.58 8.47
CA LEU A 420 -9.00 -10.45 8.03
C LEU A 420 -9.49 -10.12 6.61
N SER A 421 -9.84 -11.12 5.82
CA SER A 421 -10.49 -10.88 4.50
C SER A 421 -11.93 -10.39 4.64
N ARG A 422 -12.45 -9.73 3.60
CA ARG A 422 -13.85 -9.27 3.54
C ARG A 422 -14.88 -10.37 3.78
N ASP A 423 -14.62 -11.61 3.33
CA ASP A 423 -15.55 -12.72 3.49
C ASP A 423 -15.64 -13.20 4.94
N LEU A 424 -14.53 -13.16 5.69
CA LEU A 424 -14.55 -13.43 7.13
C LEU A 424 -15.18 -12.30 7.91
N HIS A 425 -14.86 -11.05 7.57
CA HIS A 425 -15.46 -9.86 8.20
C HIS A 425 -16.99 -9.93 8.19
N LYS A 426 -17.62 -10.22 7.04
CA LYS A 426 -19.08 -10.37 6.94
C LYS A 426 -19.66 -11.44 7.86
N ARG A 427 -18.90 -12.51 8.12
CA ARG A 427 -19.34 -13.61 8.99
C ARG A 427 -19.17 -13.27 10.47
N MET A 428 -18.10 -12.54 10.83
CA MET A 428 -17.93 -12.01 12.19
C MET A 428 -19.01 -11.00 12.54
N ASP A 429 -19.36 -10.11 11.60
CA ASP A 429 -20.43 -9.14 11.80
C ASP A 429 -21.80 -9.81 11.94
N GLY A 430 -22.08 -10.83 11.12
CA GLY A 430 -23.33 -11.61 11.19
C GLY A 430 -23.54 -12.34 12.53
N VAL A 431 -22.45 -12.78 13.18
CA VAL A 431 -22.50 -13.38 14.52
C VAL A 431 -22.76 -12.33 15.61
N THR A 432 -22.25 -11.11 15.42
CA THR A 432 -22.40 -10.01 16.39
C THR A 432 -23.81 -9.43 16.38
N THR A 433 -24.44 -9.29 15.21
CA THR A 433 -25.82 -8.77 15.06
C THR A 433 -26.92 -9.72 15.58
N CYS A 434 -26.62 -11.00 15.77
CA CYS A 434 -27.57 -11.94 16.37
C CYS A 434 -27.59 -11.86 17.91
N ALA A 435 -26.53 -11.33 18.54
CA ALA A 435 -26.46 -11.21 19.99
C ALA A 435 -27.26 -10.02 20.56
N GLU A 436 -27.56 -9.00 19.75
CA GLU A 436 -28.31 -7.81 20.21
C GLU A 436 -29.84 -8.01 20.26
N ASN A 437 -30.37 -9.08 19.67
CA ASN A 437 -31.82 -9.34 19.65
C ASN A 437 -32.31 -10.32 20.74
N ASP A 438 -31.40 -10.96 21.48
CA ASP A 438 -31.74 -11.84 22.59
C ASP A 438 -31.51 -11.12 23.93
N SER A 439 -32.36 -10.13 24.22
CA SER A 439 -32.57 -9.64 25.58
C SER A 439 -33.84 -10.27 26.15
N PRO A 440 -33.82 -10.86 27.36
CA PRO A 440 -35.00 -11.49 27.92
C PRO A 440 -36.02 -10.40 28.26
N ARG A 441 -37.19 -10.44 27.60
CA ARG A 441 -38.32 -9.58 27.96
C ARG A 441 -38.68 -9.85 29.43
N ALA A 442 -38.50 -8.82 30.24
CA ALA A 442 -38.97 -8.77 31.61
C ALA A 442 -40.48 -9.05 31.65
N ILE A 443 -40.84 -9.97 32.54
CA ILE A 443 -42.20 -10.22 32.99
C ILE A 443 -42.65 -8.96 33.74
N SER A 444 -43.71 -8.31 33.26
CA SER A 444 -44.49 -7.38 34.06
C SER A 444 -45.89 -7.97 34.22
N ASP A 445 -46.16 -8.42 35.44
CA ASP A 445 -47.50 -8.66 35.96
C ASP A 445 -48.32 -7.37 35.90
N GLU A 446 -49.52 -7.42 35.33
CA GLU A 446 -50.63 -6.60 35.80
C GLU A 446 -51.95 -7.30 35.50
N ALA A 447 -52.75 -7.45 36.56
CA ALA A 447 -54.01 -8.15 36.58
C ALA A 447 -55.17 -7.26 36.10
N SER A 448 -56.12 -7.83 35.36
CA SER A 448 -57.55 -7.53 35.53
C SER A 448 -58.41 -8.54 34.80
N GLU A 449 -59.34 -9.12 35.56
CA GLU A 449 -60.38 -10.06 35.20
C GLU A 449 -61.38 -9.49 34.19
N THR A 450 -61.93 -10.32 33.29
CA THR A 450 -63.35 -10.74 33.25
C THR A 450 -63.72 -11.35 31.89
N ALA A 451 -64.74 -12.23 31.93
CA ALA A 451 -65.59 -12.70 30.84
C ALA A 451 -65.31 -14.08 30.18
N THR A 452 -65.67 -15.14 30.92
CA THR A 452 -66.71 -16.15 30.58
C THR A 452 -66.73 -16.82 29.18
N ALA A 453 -66.21 -18.06 29.16
CA ALA A 453 -66.91 -19.32 28.80
C ALA A 453 -67.10 -19.83 27.34
N LYS A 454 -66.76 -21.13 27.22
CA LYS A 454 -67.38 -22.25 26.45
C LYS A 454 -66.76 -22.74 25.12
N ALA A 455 -65.93 -23.80 25.26
CA ALA A 455 -66.14 -25.18 24.76
C ALA A 455 -66.04 -25.49 23.23
N PRO A 456 -66.00 -26.78 22.78
CA PRO A 456 -64.80 -27.38 22.19
C PRO A 456 -65.00 -28.00 20.77
N ASN A 457 -63.87 -28.37 20.15
CA ASN A 457 -63.62 -29.40 19.13
C ASN A 457 -64.73 -29.85 18.17
N VAL A 458 -64.44 -29.79 16.85
CA VAL A 458 -64.87 -30.81 15.86
C VAL A 458 -63.76 -31.02 14.83
N ASP A 459 -63.44 -32.31 14.61
CA ASP A 459 -62.48 -32.87 13.66
C ASP A 459 -62.79 -32.59 12.17
N GLY A 460 -61.76 -32.67 11.32
CA GLY A 460 -61.95 -32.74 9.86
C GLY A 460 -60.65 -32.77 9.06
N ASN A 461 -60.14 -33.98 8.83
CA ASN A 461 -59.02 -34.31 7.93
C ASN A 461 -59.15 -33.66 6.53
N SER A 462 -58.05 -33.11 6.00
CA SER A 462 -57.72 -33.28 4.57
C SER A 462 -56.20 -33.18 4.31
N SER A 463 -55.75 -34.10 3.49
CA SER A 463 -54.38 -34.44 3.09
C SER A 463 -53.77 -33.49 2.06
N SER A 464 -52.45 -33.26 2.10
CA SER A 464 -51.55 -33.59 0.97
C SER A 464 -50.08 -33.23 1.23
N LEU A 465 -49.24 -34.27 1.10
CA LEU A 465 -47.83 -34.33 0.70
C LEU A 465 -47.12 -33.03 0.29
N VAL A 466 -46.07 -32.65 1.03
CA VAL A 466 -44.77 -32.19 0.45
C VAL A 466 -43.62 -32.58 1.40
N SER A 467 -42.60 -33.22 0.80
CA SER A 467 -41.29 -33.64 1.31
C SER A 467 -40.72 -32.98 2.57
N GLY A 468 -40.53 -33.79 3.64
CA GLY A 468 -39.63 -33.47 4.75
C GLY A 468 -38.22 -33.98 4.44
N VAL A 469 -37.33 -33.08 4.03
CA VAL A 469 -35.89 -33.29 4.11
C VAL A 469 -35.46 -32.95 5.53
N GLU A 470 -34.80 -33.89 6.19
CA GLU A 470 -34.23 -33.77 7.53
C GLU A 470 -33.43 -32.46 7.68
N GLY A 471 -34.06 -31.47 8.29
CA GLY A 471 -33.38 -30.30 8.84
C GLY A 471 -32.64 -30.74 10.10
N SER A 472 -31.40 -31.21 9.94
CA SER A 472 -30.47 -31.32 11.06
C SER A 472 -30.32 -29.95 11.70
N CYS A 473 -30.90 -29.83 12.90
CA CYS A 473 -30.80 -28.67 13.75
C CYS A 473 -29.35 -28.57 14.23
N LEU A 474 -28.48 -27.92 13.44
CA LEU A 474 -27.16 -27.51 13.89
C LEU A 474 -27.37 -26.34 14.85
N SER A 475 -27.38 -26.67 16.14
CA SER A 475 -27.38 -25.72 17.26
C SER A 475 -26.42 -24.56 16.98
N SER A 476 -26.95 -23.35 17.07
CA SER A 476 -26.22 -22.10 17.00
C SER A 476 -25.15 -22.05 18.11
N GLN A 477 -23.93 -22.47 17.80
CA GLN A 477 -22.76 -22.17 18.64
C GLN A 477 -22.45 -20.68 18.47
N GLN A 478 -22.99 -19.89 19.39
CA GLN A 478 -22.61 -18.53 19.66
C GLN A 478 -21.10 -18.53 19.98
N MET A 479 -20.26 -17.94 19.12
CA MET A 479 -18.82 -17.80 19.39
C MET A 479 -18.62 -16.73 20.45
N HIS A 480 -18.82 -17.10 21.71
CA HIS A 480 -18.42 -16.27 22.84
C HIS A 480 -16.89 -16.29 22.92
N PHE A 481 -16.24 -15.22 22.45
CA PHE A 481 -14.83 -14.96 22.72
C PHE A 481 -14.70 -14.65 24.22
N GLY A 482 -14.52 -15.68 25.04
CA GLY A 482 -14.78 -15.62 26.49
C GLY A 482 -14.12 -14.46 27.22
N SER A 483 -12.92 -14.04 26.79
CA SER A 483 -12.21 -12.89 27.38
C SER A 483 -11.66 -11.89 26.36
N LEU A 484 -11.92 -12.05 25.05
CA LEU A 484 -11.47 -11.07 24.03
C LEU A 484 -12.58 -10.09 23.68
N VAL A 485 -12.33 -8.80 23.90
CA VAL A 485 -13.26 -7.72 23.56
C VAL A 485 -12.77 -6.98 22.31
N PRO A 486 -13.63 -6.74 21.30
CA PRO A 486 -13.28 -5.91 20.15
C PRO A 486 -12.92 -4.48 20.57
N ASP A 487 -11.77 -3.98 20.11
CA ASP A 487 -11.24 -2.63 20.40
C ASP A 487 -11.05 -1.78 19.14
N GLY A 488 -11.35 -2.32 17.95
CA GLY A 488 -11.40 -1.54 16.71
C GLY A 488 -11.37 -2.38 15.45
N VAL A 489 -11.94 -1.83 14.37
CA VAL A 489 -11.93 -2.43 13.04
C VAL A 489 -11.52 -1.38 12.01
N TYR A 490 -10.51 -1.69 11.20
CA TYR A 490 -9.91 -0.75 10.25
C TYR A 490 -9.92 -1.35 8.85
N GLY A 491 -10.77 -0.82 7.95
CA GLY A 491 -10.81 -1.25 6.56
C GLY A 491 -9.55 -0.84 5.80
N VAL A 492 -8.89 -1.79 5.13
CA VAL A 492 -7.68 -1.59 4.34
C VAL A 492 -7.77 -2.33 3.00
N SER A 493 -6.95 -1.96 2.02
CA SER A 493 -6.86 -2.66 0.74
C SER A 493 -5.51 -3.30 0.53
N LEU A 494 -5.54 -4.58 0.12
CA LEU A 494 -4.37 -5.34 -0.34
C LEU A 494 -4.21 -5.24 -1.87
N GLY A 495 -4.69 -4.13 -2.45
CA GLY A 495 -4.67 -3.85 -3.88
C GLY A 495 -5.98 -4.27 -4.56
N LYS A 496 -6.11 -5.57 -4.89
CA LYS A 496 -7.29 -6.13 -5.58
C LYS A 496 -8.39 -6.58 -4.61
N THR A 497 -8.03 -6.87 -3.37
CA THR A 497 -8.93 -7.34 -2.32
C THR A 497 -9.03 -6.30 -1.22
N ASP A 498 -10.22 -6.19 -0.63
CA ASP A 498 -10.44 -5.46 0.61
C ASP A 498 -10.23 -6.40 1.79
N ALA A 499 -9.67 -5.87 2.86
CA ALA A 499 -9.36 -6.56 4.10
C ALA A 499 -9.62 -5.63 5.29
N PHE A 500 -9.61 -6.17 6.49
CA PHE A 500 -9.93 -5.45 7.71
C PHE A 500 -8.90 -5.81 8.77
N ILE A 501 -8.28 -4.81 9.38
CA ILE A 501 -7.45 -5.03 10.57
C ILE A 501 -8.37 -4.96 11.77
N TYR A 502 -8.47 -6.06 12.51
CA TYR A 502 -9.19 -6.16 13.76
C TYR A 502 -8.24 -6.01 14.93
N LYS A 503 -8.67 -5.29 15.95
CA LYS A 503 -7.97 -5.18 17.23
C LYS A 503 -8.88 -5.75 18.31
N TYR A 504 -8.33 -6.61 19.15
CA TYR A 504 -8.98 -7.14 20.35
C TYR A 504 -8.10 -6.91 21.56
N ARG A 505 -8.73 -6.80 22.73
CA ARG A 505 -8.05 -6.77 24.02
C ARG A 505 -8.52 -7.93 24.89
N LYS A 506 -7.59 -8.62 25.54
CA LYS A 506 -7.93 -9.66 26.53
C LYS A 506 -8.26 -9.00 27.87
N ILE A 507 -9.47 -9.20 28.36
CA ILE A 507 -9.93 -8.75 29.68
C ILE A 507 -9.84 -9.88 30.70
N SER A 508 -9.81 -9.53 31.99
CA SER A 508 -9.92 -10.55 33.04
C SER A 508 -11.35 -11.09 33.09
N PRO A 509 -11.54 -12.42 33.21
CA PRO A 509 -12.87 -13.00 33.38
C PRO A 509 -13.59 -12.58 34.67
N ALA A 510 -12.90 -11.93 35.61
CA ALA A 510 -13.46 -11.47 36.89
C ALA A 510 -14.30 -10.17 36.82
N GLY A 511 -14.41 -9.52 35.64
CA GLY A 511 -15.07 -8.22 35.49
C GLY A 511 -16.57 -8.23 35.15
N ASN A 512 -17.19 -9.41 35.00
CA ASN A 512 -18.60 -9.57 34.56
C ASN A 512 -19.51 -10.18 35.66
N ARG A 513 -19.24 -9.91 36.93
CA ARG A 513 -20.15 -10.28 38.03
C ARG A 513 -20.93 -9.10 38.56
#